data_AF-A0AAD4IUG6-F1
#
_entry.id   AF-A0AAD4IUG6-F1
#
_cell.length_a   1.000
_cell.length_b   1.000
_cell.length_c   1.000
_cell.angle_alpha   90.00
_cell.angle_beta   90.00
_cell.angle_gamma   90.00
#
_symmetry.space_group_name_H-M   'P 1'
#
loop_
_entity.id
_entity.type
_entity.pdbx_description
1 polymer ?
#
loop_
_entity_poly.entity_id
_entity_poly.type
_entity_poly.pdbx_seq_one_letter_code
_entity_poly.pdbx_strand_id
1 'polypeptide(L)'
;MAIFLHFGTNTFTDSEWGTGRADPSVFDPTELNATQWVSVAKDSGFSRVILTAKHHDGFCLWPSEYTDYSVKSSSWRNGSGDVVRELAEAARIGGVQLGVYLSPWDRHEPSYGKTLDYNEFYLGQMTELLTRYGKIKEVWLDGAKGEGEKDMEYFFGDWFSFIHQLQPESVIFSDAGPDTRWVGDEAGVAGTTCWSLFNCSNAKIGDTDSKYSGQGDPFGHDWVPAECDVSIRPGWFWHASESPKSALALLDLYYKSVGRNCLLLLNVPPNSSGLISQEDIQVLKEFSEIRSSIFSHNLAKCAAVSASSTRGNLTDPRYSPSNVLEEGIYSYWTPNNVQSDWILYLDFQEVITFNILMVQEPIQMGQRIIEFHLDFLDEKGEWKVAANGTTVGYKRLLQFPSVRASHLRLVIDKSRADPLVSYVGIYMDPFSIVQHMSSLINGSEHLQQTTHRNYSGSSISKLL
;
A
#
# COMPACT_ATOMS: atom_id res chain seq x y z
N MET A 1 -0.42 6.70 -0.91
CA MET A 1 -0.01 5.71 -1.93
C MET A 1 1.41 6.06 -2.35
N ALA A 2 2.21 5.04 -2.63
CA ALA A 2 3.58 5.15 -3.11
C ALA A 2 3.78 4.31 -4.38
N ILE A 3 4.77 4.68 -5.20
CA ILE A 3 5.24 3.86 -6.32
C ILE A 3 6.53 3.15 -5.92
N PHE A 4 6.63 1.88 -6.26
CA PHE A 4 7.87 1.11 -6.20
C PHE A 4 8.46 0.99 -7.61
N LEU A 5 9.78 1.12 -7.75
CA LEU A 5 10.50 1.02 -9.00
C LEU A 5 11.53 -0.10 -8.89
N HIS A 6 11.16 -1.29 -9.35
CA HIS A 6 12.11 -2.37 -9.59
C HIS A 6 12.80 -2.15 -10.94
N PHE A 7 14.08 -1.83 -10.87
CA PHE A 7 14.92 -1.56 -12.03
C PHE A 7 16.36 -2.00 -11.75
N GLY A 8 17.05 -2.56 -12.73
CA GLY A 8 18.41 -3.06 -12.54
C GLY A 8 18.79 -4.08 -13.61
N THR A 9 19.85 -4.85 -13.38
CA THR A 9 20.32 -5.89 -14.32
C THR A 9 19.22 -6.86 -14.72
N ASN A 10 18.31 -7.15 -13.79
CA ASN A 10 17.15 -8.03 -13.94
C ASN A 10 16.18 -7.58 -15.05
N THR A 11 16.04 -6.27 -15.26
CA THR A 11 15.29 -5.70 -16.40
C THR A 11 15.90 -6.08 -17.75
N PHE A 12 17.23 -6.22 -17.82
CA PHE A 12 17.97 -6.53 -19.05
C PHE A 12 18.17 -8.03 -19.27
N THR A 13 18.15 -8.82 -18.19
CA THR A 13 18.28 -10.28 -18.23
C THR A 13 16.93 -11.00 -18.23
N ASP A 14 15.81 -10.27 -18.28
CA ASP A 14 14.45 -10.81 -18.29
C ASP A 14 14.20 -11.77 -17.12
N SER A 15 14.59 -11.36 -15.91
CA SER A 15 14.54 -12.21 -14.71
C SER A 15 13.97 -11.47 -13.51
N GLU A 16 13.14 -12.14 -12.71
CA GLU A 16 12.68 -11.58 -11.43
C GLU A 16 13.80 -11.57 -10.38
N TRP A 17 14.52 -12.68 -10.25
CA TRP A 17 15.63 -12.85 -9.31
C TRP A 17 16.94 -13.14 -10.04
N GLY A 18 17.78 -12.11 -10.19
CA GLY A 18 19.11 -12.25 -10.78
C GLY A 18 20.04 -13.14 -9.95
N THR A 19 21.03 -13.74 -10.62
CA THR A 19 21.97 -14.72 -10.01
C THR A 19 23.14 -14.11 -9.25
N GLY A 20 23.29 -12.77 -9.32
CA GLY A 20 24.47 -12.04 -8.83
C GLY A 20 25.72 -12.18 -9.71
N ARG A 21 25.58 -12.71 -10.93
CA ARG A 21 26.69 -12.93 -11.87
C ARG A 21 26.48 -12.29 -13.23
N ALA A 22 25.45 -11.45 -13.37
CA ALA A 22 25.25 -10.73 -14.62
C ALA A 22 26.46 -9.84 -14.88
N ASP A 23 26.93 -9.75 -16.12
CA ASP A 23 28.01 -8.82 -16.44
C ASP A 23 27.48 -7.38 -16.28
N PRO A 24 28.14 -6.47 -15.52
CA PRO A 24 27.70 -5.08 -15.36
C PRO A 24 27.40 -4.35 -16.67
N SER A 25 28.02 -4.75 -17.78
CA SER A 25 27.76 -4.19 -19.12
C SER A 25 26.36 -4.46 -19.66
N VAL A 26 25.59 -5.41 -19.10
CA VAL A 26 24.19 -5.61 -19.50
C VAL A 26 23.29 -4.45 -19.06
N PHE A 27 23.69 -3.71 -18.02
CA PHE A 27 22.97 -2.55 -17.56
C PHE A 27 23.33 -1.34 -18.44
N ASP A 28 22.51 -1.09 -19.46
CA ASP A 28 22.72 0.03 -20.40
C ASP A 28 21.40 0.65 -20.90
N PRO A 29 20.62 1.30 -20.00
CA PRO A 29 19.38 1.96 -20.41
C PRO A 29 19.66 3.18 -21.30
N THR A 30 19.13 3.13 -22.52
CA THR A 30 19.43 4.11 -23.58
C THR A 30 18.73 5.45 -23.39
N GLU A 31 17.60 5.48 -22.69
CA GLU A 31 16.70 6.64 -22.58
C GLU A 31 16.30 6.94 -21.12
N LEU A 32 17.06 6.43 -20.14
CA LEU A 32 16.71 6.58 -18.72
C LEU A 32 16.34 8.04 -18.38
N ASN A 33 15.13 8.21 -17.83
CA ASN A 33 14.61 9.52 -17.46
C ASN A 33 13.82 9.42 -16.15
N ALA A 34 14.51 9.63 -15.03
CA ALA A 34 13.88 9.63 -13.71
C ALA A 34 12.86 10.77 -13.51
N THR A 35 12.95 11.87 -14.30
CA THR A 35 11.92 12.93 -14.29
C THR A 35 10.59 12.41 -14.84
N GLN A 36 10.61 11.50 -15.82
CA GLN A 36 9.40 10.84 -16.31
C GLN A 36 8.78 10.01 -15.19
N TRP A 37 9.58 9.21 -14.47
CA TRP A 37 9.08 8.37 -13.38
C TRP A 37 8.38 9.20 -12.29
N VAL A 38 9.02 10.31 -11.87
CA VAL A 38 8.46 11.21 -10.86
C VAL A 38 7.21 11.94 -11.36
N SER A 39 7.19 12.36 -12.63
CA SER A 39 6.00 13.01 -13.23
C SER A 39 4.82 12.05 -13.27
N VAL A 40 5.05 10.79 -13.70
CA VAL A 40 4.01 9.74 -13.71
C VAL A 40 3.46 9.50 -12.30
N ALA A 41 4.34 9.41 -11.29
CA ALA A 41 3.92 9.25 -9.90
C ALA A 41 3.02 10.42 -9.45
N LYS A 42 3.49 11.65 -9.64
CA LYS A 42 2.79 12.88 -9.23
C LYS A 42 1.44 13.03 -9.91
N ASP A 43 1.41 12.92 -11.23
CA ASP A 43 0.20 13.12 -12.04
C ASP A 43 -0.86 12.03 -11.77
N SER A 44 -0.40 10.85 -11.31
CA SER A 44 -1.27 9.73 -10.92
C SER A 44 -1.65 9.76 -9.43
N GLY A 45 -1.27 10.81 -8.68
CA GLY A 45 -1.67 11.02 -7.28
C GLY A 45 -0.85 10.24 -6.25
N PHE A 46 0.35 9.77 -6.60
CA PHE A 46 1.29 9.15 -5.68
C PHE A 46 2.24 10.21 -5.11
N SER A 47 2.47 10.16 -3.80
CA SER A 47 3.26 11.17 -3.10
C SER A 47 4.68 10.73 -2.80
N ARG A 48 5.02 9.48 -3.10
CA ARG A 48 6.32 8.85 -2.79
C ARG A 48 6.73 7.88 -3.90
N VAL A 49 8.02 7.84 -4.19
CA VAL A 49 8.67 6.85 -5.06
C VAL A 49 9.76 6.13 -4.26
N ILE A 50 9.84 4.81 -4.39
CA ILE A 50 10.85 3.96 -3.77
C ILE A 50 11.60 3.24 -4.89
N LEU A 51 12.93 3.28 -4.87
CA LEU A 51 13.77 2.62 -5.87
C LEU A 51 14.49 1.43 -5.25
N THR A 52 14.53 0.31 -5.97
CA THR A 52 15.48 -0.78 -5.69
C THR A 52 16.90 -0.33 -5.96
N ALA A 53 17.52 0.38 -5.00
CA ALA A 53 18.90 0.84 -5.12
C ALA A 53 19.86 -0.35 -5.29
N LYS A 54 19.54 -1.48 -4.66
CA LYS A 54 20.16 -2.79 -4.88
C LYS A 54 19.12 -3.89 -4.64
N HIS A 55 18.94 -4.78 -5.60
CA HIS A 55 18.09 -5.97 -5.47
C HIS A 55 18.90 -7.19 -4.98
N HIS A 56 18.28 -8.37 -4.86
CA HIS A 56 18.95 -9.59 -4.37
C HIS A 56 20.21 -9.98 -5.17
N ASP A 57 20.27 -9.63 -6.45
CA ASP A 57 21.45 -9.87 -7.28
C ASP A 57 22.69 -9.10 -6.81
N GLY A 58 22.56 -8.08 -5.96
CA GLY A 58 23.66 -7.31 -5.39
C GLY A 58 24.16 -6.16 -6.27
N PHE A 59 23.61 -5.94 -7.47
CA PHE A 59 24.04 -4.85 -8.35
C PHE A 59 23.54 -3.50 -7.83
N CYS A 60 24.47 -2.60 -7.51
CA CYS A 60 24.12 -1.29 -6.96
C CYS A 60 23.87 -0.25 -8.07
N LEU A 61 22.72 0.43 -8.01
CA LEU A 61 22.32 1.48 -8.95
C LEU A 61 22.96 2.86 -8.72
N TRP A 62 23.92 2.93 -7.80
CA TRP A 62 24.75 4.10 -7.54
C TRP A 62 26.23 3.67 -7.50
N PRO A 63 27.18 4.59 -7.74
CA PRO A 63 28.60 4.27 -7.74
C PRO A 63 29.12 4.07 -6.31
N SER A 64 28.77 2.94 -5.68
CA SER A 64 29.16 2.61 -4.31
C SER A 64 30.67 2.47 -4.16
N GLU A 65 31.21 2.99 -3.05
CA GLU A 65 32.63 2.82 -2.68
C GLU A 65 32.90 1.42 -2.11
N TYR A 66 31.85 0.69 -1.70
CA TYR A 66 31.98 -0.60 -1.01
C TYR A 66 32.02 -1.81 -1.96
N THR A 67 31.59 -1.67 -3.21
CA THR A 67 31.61 -2.76 -4.20
C THR A 67 31.87 -2.28 -5.62
N ASP A 68 32.56 -3.10 -6.40
CA ASP A 68 32.73 -2.91 -7.84
C ASP A 68 31.52 -3.36 -8.66
N TYR A 69 30.60 -4.11 -8.05
CA TYR A 69 29.38 -4.57 -8.71
C TYR A 69 28.28 -3.52 -8.64
N SER A 70 28.49 -2.45 -9.39
CA SER A 70 27.59 -1.30 -9.47
C SER A 70 27.64 -0.63 -10.83
N VAL A 71 26.80 0.39 -11.02
CA VAL A 71 26.76 1.23 -12.24
C VAL A 71 28.13 1.79 -12.65
N LYS A 72 29.09 1.93 -11.72
CA LYS A 72 30.45 2.38 -12.04
C LYS A 72 31.23 1.39 -12.94
N SER A 73 30.80 0.13 -12.98
CA SER A 73 31.36 -0.93 -13.82
C SER A 73 30.55 -1.19 -15.08
N SER A 74 29.43 -0.48 -15.28
CA SER A 74 28.62 -0.54 -16.50
C SER A 74 29.09 0.46 -17.56
N SER A 75 28.69 0.27 -18.82
CA SER A 75 28.91 1.26 -19.88
C SER A 75 27.94 2.45 -19.81
N TRP A 76 26.86 2.32 -19.04
CA TRP A 76 25.84 3.35 -18.93
C TRP A 76 26.43 4.68 -18.44
N ARG A 77 26.13 5.75 -19.18
CA ARG A 77 26.75 7.08 -19.01
C ARG A 77 28.27 7.04 -18.91
N ASN A 78 28.93 6.18 -19.68
CA ASN A 78 30.38 5.99 -19.66
C ASN A 78 30.92 5.61 -18.27
N GLY A 79 30.16 4.86 -17.47
CA GLY A 79 30.55 4.42 -16.13
C GLY A 79 30.43 5.50 -15.04
N SER A 80 29.88 6.68 -15.35
CA SER A 80 29.66 7.76 -14.36
C SER A 80 28.18 7.95 -14.00
N GLY A 81 27.33 6.97 -14.31
CA GLY A 81 25.91 7.03 -14.02
C GLY A 81 25.60 6.84 -12.53
N ASP A 82 24.48 7.41 -12.08
CA ASP A 82 23.96 7.28 -10.73
C ASP A 82 22.43 7.42 -10.77
N VAL A 83 21.71 6.29 -10.80
CA VAL A 83 20.25 6.27 -10.91
C VAL A 83 19.61 6.87 -9.65
N VAL A 84 20.21 6.59 -8.48
CA VAL A 84 19.72 7.09 -7.19
C VAL A 84 19.79 8.63 -7.16
N ARG A 85 20.88 9.22 -7.67
CA ARG A 85 21.04 10.68 -7.82
C ARG A 85 20.01 11.28 -8.75
N GLU A 86 19.82 10.69 -9.94
CA GLU A 86 18.87 11.20 -10.93
C GLU A 86 17.44 11.19 -10.38
N LEU A 87 17.05 10.10 -9.71
CA LEU A 87 15.75 10.01 -9.06
C LEU A 87 15.60 10.96 -7.88
N ALA A 88 16.62 11.09 -7.03
CA ALA A 88 16.58 11.99 -5.88
C ALA A 88 16.39 13.45 -6.30
N GLU A 89 17.10 13.89 -7.34
CA GLU A 89 16.96 15.24 -7.86
C GLU A 89 15.60 15.45 -8.53
N ALA A 90 15.14 14.50 -9.34
CA ALA A 90 13.81 14.55 -9.94
C ALA A 90 12.70 14.60 -8.88
N ALA A 91 12.78 13.79 -7.83
CA ALA A 91 11.81 13.73 -6.73
C ALA A 91 11.78 15.07 -5.97
N ARG A 92 12.95 15.63 -5.67
CA ARG A 92 13.10 16.95 -5.03
C ARG A 92 12.45 18.07 -5.86
N ILE A 93 12.71 18.11 -7.17
CA ILE A 93 12.12 19.10 -8.08
C ILE A 93 10.60 18.89 -8.21
N GLY A 94 10.16 17.63 -8.31
CA GLY A 94 8.76 17.27 -8.48
C GLY A 94 7.90 17.48 -7.23
N GLY A 95 8.51 17.59 -6.05
CA GLY A 95 7.81 17.62 -4.76
C GLY A 95 7.28 16.24 -4.35
N VAL A 96 7.94 15.17 -4.80
CA VAL A 96 7.60 13.77 -4.49
C VAL A 96 8.62 13.26 -3.47
N GLN A 97 8.15 12.51 -2.47
CA GLN A 97 9.01 11.92 -1.45
C GLN A 97 9.86 10.79 -2.04
N LEU A 98 11.10 10.65 -1.59
CA LEU A 98 12.01 9.59 -2.02
C LEU A 98 12.13 8.52 -0.93
N GLY A 99 12.06 7.25 -1.31
CA GLY A 99 12.49 6.11 -0.52
C GLY A 99 13.51 5.26 -1.26
N VAL A 100 14.19 4.38 -0.53
CA VAL A 100 15.16 3.44 -1.09
C VAL A 100 14.91 2.04 -0.56
N TYR A 101 15.04 1.06 -1.43
CA TYR A 101 15.12 -0.35 -1.08
C TYR A 101 16.57 -0.79 -1.22
N LEU A 102 17.08 -1.47 -0.18
CA LEU A 102 18.41 -2.06 -0.16
C LEU A 102 18.27 -3.50 0.31
N SER A 103 18.36 -4.45 -0.61
CA SER A 103 18.11 -5.86 -0.27
C SER A 103 19.06 -6.36 0.83
N PRO A 104 18.54 -6.92 1.95
CA PRO A 104 19.38 -7.60 2.94
C PRO A 104 20.03 -8.85 2.38
N TRP A 105 19.31 -9.64 1.60
CA TRP A 105 19.87 -10.79 0.88
C TRP A 105 20.72 -10.31 -0.31
N ASP A 106 21.95 -10.79 -0.40
CA ASP A 106 22.88 -10.44 -1.48
C ASP A 106 23.53 -11.71 -2.06
N ARG A 107 23.37 -11.88 -3.38
CA ARG A 107 23.86 -13.04 -4.14
C ARG A 107 25.24 -12.80 -4.77
N HIS A 108 25.76 -11.58 -4.69
CA HIS A 108 27.05 -11.21 -5.25
C HIS A 108 28.13 -11.05 -4.18
N GLU A 109 27.80 -10.36 -3.08
CA GLU A 109 28.79 -9.89 -2.10
C GLU A 109 29.52 -11.07 -1.40
N PRO A 110 30.86 -11.17 -1.51
CA PRO A 110 31.62 -12.27 -0.90
C PRO A 110 31.52 -12.37 0.62
N SER A 111 31.27 -11.24 1.31
CA SER A 111 31.03 -11.24 2.75
C SER A 111 29.66 -11.81 3.15
N TYR A 112 28.70 -11.98 2.23
CA TYR A 112 27.40 -12.56 2.55
C TYR A 112 27.55 -14.00 3.12
N GLY A 113 26.98 -14.20 4.31
CA GLY A 113 27.18 -15.37 5.17
C GLY A 113 28.28 -15.25 6.22
N LYS A 114 29.03 -14.14 6.25
CA LYS A 114 29.93 -13.73 7.33
C LYS A 114 29.26 -12.61 8.12
N THR A 115 28.61 -12.98 9.21
CA THR A 115 27.71 -12.09 9.95
C THR A 115 28.27 -10.69 10.20
N LEU A 116 29.44 -10.56 10.82
CA LEU A 116 30.00 -9.24 11.14
C LEU A 116 30.34 -8.45 9.87
N ASP A 117 31.18 -9.02 9.00
CA ASP A 117 31.67 -8.37 7.78
C ASP A 117 30.53 -7.85 6.88
N TYR A 118 29.48 -8.64 6.67
CA TYR A 118 28.37 -8.23 5.81
C TYR A 118 27.48 -7.17 6.46
N ASN A 119 27.26 -7.22 7.78
CA ASN A 119 26.54 -6.15 8.48
C ASN A 119 27.31 -4.82 8.39
N GLU A 120 28.65 -4.83 8.51
CA GLU A 120 29.48 -3.64 8.32
C GLU A 120 29.42 -3.12 6.87
N PHE A 121 29.52 -4.01 5.88
CA PHE A 121 29.35 -3.68 4.47
C PHE A 121 27.98 -3.03 4.20
N TYR A 122 26.91 -3.64 4.72
CA TYR A 122 25.54 -3.18 4.53
C TYR A 122 25.32 -1.78 5.14
N LEU A 123 25.80 -1.55 6.38
CA LEU A 123 25.74 -0.23 7.01
C LEU A 123 26.60 0.81 6.30
N GLY A 124 27.71 0.41 5.69
CA GLY A 124 28.50 1.25 4.80
C GLY A 124 27.67 1.76 3.62
N GLN A 125 27.03 0.86 2.88
CA GLN A 125 26.13 1.22 1.77
C GLN A 125 24.94 2.06 2.24
N MET A 126 24.33 1.72 3.38
CA MET A 126 23.25 2.49 3.97
C MET A 126 23.70 3.92 4.30
N THR A 127 24.92 4.10 4.80
CA THR A 127 25.50 5.44 5.04
C THR A 127 25.56 6.24 3.75
N GLU A 128 26.01 5.65 2.64
CA GLU A 128 26.04 6.34 1.34
C GLU A 128 24.64 6.79 0.92
N LEU A 129 23.65 5.90 0.98
CA LEU A 129 22.27 6.18 0.59
C LEU A 129 21.60 7.25 1.46
N LEU A 130 21.82 7.21 2.78
CA LEU A 130 21.14 8.10 3.72
C LEU A 130 21.83 9.45 3.91
N THR A 131 23.07 9.63 3.45
CA THR A 131 23.80 10.91 3.62
C THR A 131 24.05 11.65 2.32
N ARG A 132 24.06 10.96 1.16
CA ARG A 132 24.45 11.58 -0.11
C ARG A 132 23.25 12.09 -0.92
N TYR A 133 22.03 11.59 -0.72
CA TYR A 133 20.89 11.82 -1.64
C TYR A 133 19.75 12.70 -1.08
N GLY A 134 20.00 13.41 0.02
CA GLY A 134 19.03 14.32 0.62
C GLY A 134 18.12 13.64 1.64
N LYS A 135 16.84 14.03 1.70
CA LYS A 135 15.88 13.46 2.64
C LYS A 135 15.31 12.16 2.11
N ILE A 136 15.57 11.07 2.82
CA ILE A 136 14.96 9.76 2.57
C ILE A 136 13.76 9.62 3.50
N LYS A 137 12.59 9.36 2.93
CA LYS A 137 11.31 9.25 3.65
C LYS A 137 10.92 7.81 3.95
N GLU A 138 11.52 6.86 3.26
CA GLU A 138 11.31 5.45 3.53
C GLU A 138 12.54 4.63 3.19
N VAL A 139 12.88 3.68 4.08
CA VAL A 139 13.87 2.64 3.83
C VAL A 139 13.15 1.30 3.87
N TRP A 140 13.22 0.56 2.77
CA TRP A 140 12.52 -0.72 2.61
C TRP A 140 13.50 -1.88 2.74
N LEU A 141 13.29 -2.72 3.76
CA LEU A 141 14.18 -3.81 4.15
C LEU A 141 13.45 -5.15 4.00
N ASP A 142 13.83 -5.88 2.95
CA ASP A 142 13.21 -7.15 2.57
C ASP A 142 13.52 -8.31 3.53
N GLY A 143 12.52 -9.15 3.78
CA GLY A 143 12.68 -10.42 4.47
C GLY A 143 12.96 -11.61 3.54
N ALA A 144 12.77 -11.46 2.22
CA ALA A 144 12.91 -12.55 1.26
C ALA A 144 14.34 -13.10 1.19
N LYS A 145 14.43 -14.43 1.23
CA LYS A 145 15.66 -15.19 1.02
C LYS A 145 15.36 -16.51 0.32
N GLY A 146 16.09 -16.81 -0.75
CA GLY A 146 15.93 -18.06 -1.49
C GLY A 146 16.19 -19.32 -0.63
N GLU A 147 15.48 -20.40 -0.95
CA GLU A 147 15.71 -21.70 -0.30
C GLU A 147 17.13 -22.22 -0.57
N GLY A 148 17.80 -22.72 0.48
CA GLY A 148 19.15 -23.28 0.37
C GLY A 148 20.28 -22.26 0.23
N GLU A 149 19.97 -20.96 0.28
CA GLU A 149 20.96 -19.88 0.31
C GLU A 149 21.69 -19.84 1.66
N LYS A 150 22.86 -19.18 1.68
CA LYS A 150 23.70 -19.09 2.89
C LYS A 150 22.91 -18.57 4.10
N ASP A 151 23.23 -19.12 5.27
CA ASP A 151 22.76 -18.57 6.53
C ASP A 151 23.42 -17.21 6.77
N MET A 152 22.61 -16.24 7.16
CA MET A 152 23.01 -14.87 7.41
C MET A 152 22.15 -14.33 8.55
N GLU A 153 22.80 -13.72 9.54
CA GLU A 153 22.13 -13.06 10.66
C GLU A 153 22.25 -11.54 10.47
N TYR A 154 21.12 -10.85 10.38
CA TYR A 154 21.08 -9.40 10.24
C TYR A 154 20.90 -8.74 11.61
N PHE A 155 21.72 -7.74 11.91
CA PHE A 155 21.59 -6.94 13.13
C PHE A 155 20.52 -5.85 12.95
N PHE A 156 19.29 -6.26 12.68
CA PHE A 156 18.18 -5.36 12.35
C PHE A 156 17.98 -4.24 13.38
N GLY A 157 18.11 -4.54 14.68
CA GLY A 157 18.00 -3.52 15.74
C GLY A 157 19.05 -2.41 15.61
N ASP A 158 20.29 -2.76 15.26
CA ASP A 158 21.36 -1.80 14.99
C ASP A 158 21.09 -1.04 13.69
N TRP A 159 20.59 -1.73 12.65
CA TRP A 159 20.25 -1.10 11.37
C TRP A 159 19.13 -0.06 11.55
N PHE A 160 18.07 -0.38 12.29
CA PHE A 160 16.98 0.54 12.55
C PHE A 160 17.45 1.78 13.31
N SER A 161 18.24 1.55 14.38
CA SER A 161 18.83 2.64 15.17
C SER A 161 19.72 3.53 14.31
N PHE A 162 20.52 2.93 13.43
CA PHE A 162 21.41 3.64 12.51
C PHE A 162 20.64 4.48 11.47
N ILE A 163 19.60 3.89 10.85
CA ILE A 163 18.75 4.59 9.89
C ILE A 163 18.10 5.82 10.54
N HIS A 164 17.50 5.68 11.72
CA HIS A 164 16.89 6.82 12.42
C HIS A 164 17.93 7.84 12.92
N GLN A 165 19.16 7.42 13.24
CA GLN A 165 20.22 8.35 13.58
C GLN A 165 20.55 9.29 12.40
N LEU A 166 20.59 8.75 11.18
CA LEU A 166 20.91 9.54 9.98
C LEU A 166 19.69 10.27 9.41
N GLN A 167 18.52 9.65 9.44
CA GLN A 167 17.27 10.13 8.86
C GLN A 167 16.11 9.91 9.85
N PRO A 168 15.98 10.74 10.90
CA PRO A 168 14.99 10.55 11.98
C PRO A 168 13.54 10.66 11.53
N GLU A 169 13.28 11.26 10.35
CA GLU A 169 11.95 11.36 9.76
C GLU A 169 11.65 10.23 8.74
N SER A 170 12.57 9.30 8.53
CA SER A 170 12.35 8.15 7.63
C SER A 170 11.50 7.10 8.33
N VAL A 171 10.55 6.55 7.58
CA VAL A 171 9.85 5.32 7.96
C VAL A 171 10.71 4.13 7.54
N ILE A 172 10.77 3.09 8.36
CA ILE A 172 11.42 1.82 8.05
C ILE A 172 10.37 0.75 7.85
N PHE A 173 10.34 0.20 6.63
CA PHE A 173 9.61 -1.02 6.33
C PHE A 173 10.48 -2.24 6.58
N SER A 174 9.91 -3.24 7.24
CA SER A 174 10.26 -4.65 7.07
C SER A 174 9.00 -5.49 7.29
N ASP A 175 9.08 -6.81 7.12
CA ASP A 175 7.92 -7.70 7.33
C ASP A 175 7.27 -7.54 8.72
N ALA A 176 8.07 -7.16 9.73
CA ALA A 176 7.65 -7.11 11.13
C ALA A 176 7.72 -5.71 11.77
N GLY A 177 8.06 -4.65 11.02
CA GLY A 177 8.27 -3.30 11.56
C GLY A 177 9.70 -2.76 11.33
N PRO A 178 10.18 -1.75 12.07
CA PRO A 178 9.61 -1.21 13.28
C PRO A 178 8.50 -0.18 13.05
N ASP A 179 8.47 0.51 11.91
CA ASP A 179 7.54 1.62 11.70
C ASP A 179 6.33 1.25 10.83
N THR A 180 6.54 0.38 9.84
CA THR A 180 5.49 -0.19 8.99
C THR A 180 5.79 -1.66 8.73
N ARG A 181 4.76 -2.45 8.50
CA ARG A 181 4.86 -3.90 8.32
C ARG A 181 4.34 -4.34 6.97
N TRP A 182 4.85 -5.47 6.50
CA TRP A 182 4.24 -6.20 5.39
C TRP A 182 2.82 -6.64 5.74
N VAL A 183 1.89 -6.52 4.79
CA VAL A 183 0.50 -6.95 5.00
C VAL A 183 0.35 -8.48 5.04
N GLY A 184 1.32 -9.25 4.55
CA GLY A 184 1.28 -10.71 4.54
C GLY A 184 0.93 -11.34 3.19
N ASP A 185 0.76 -10.52 2.15
CA ASP A 185 0.63 -10.97 0.76
C ASP A 185 1.17 -9.90 -0.21
N GLU A 186 1.61 -10.34 -1.38
CA GLU A 186 2.02 -9.47 -2.50
C GLU A 186 0.88 -9.27 -3.54
N ALA A 187 -0.34 -9.71 -3.21
CA ALA A 187 -1.53 -9.44 -4.01
C ALA A 187 -2.10 -8.05 -3.70
N GLY A 188 -1.57 -7.36 -2.68
CA GLY A 188 -1.98 -6.02 -2.26
C GLY A 188 -3.31 -5.99 -1.52
N VAL A 189 -3.67 -7.05 -0.78
CA VAL A 189 -5.02 -7.22 -0.19
C VAL A 189 -4.97 -7.35 1.32
N ALA A 190 -5.26 -6.26 2.04
CA ALA A 190 -5.41 -6.32 3.49
C ALA A 190 -6.63 -7.12 3.93
N GLY A 191 -6.57 -7.65 5.16
CA GLY A 191 -7.72 -8.25 5.82
C GLY A 191 -8.90 -7.29 5.93
N THR A 192 -10.13 -7.81 5.99
CA THR A 192 -11.33 -6.96 6.21
C THR A 192 -11.27 -6.21 7.53
N THR A 193 -10.52 -6.71 8.50
CA THR A 193 -10.08 -6.01 9.72
C THR A 193 -8.58 -5.76 9.61
N CYS A 194 -8.12 -4.55 9.93
CA CYS A 194 -6.70 -4.20 9.93
C CYS A 194 -6.39 -3.16 11.02
N TRP A 195 -5.77 -3.64 12.09
CA TRP A 195 -5.22 -2.82 13.16
C TRP A 195 -3.84 -2.28 12.76
N SER A 196 -3.61 -1.00 13.00
CA SER A 196 -2.27 -0.42 13.01
C SER A 196 -1.51 -0.82 14.28
N LEU A 197 -2.22 -1.26 15.31
CA LEU A 197 -1.62 -1.86 16.50
C LEU A 197 -1.05 -3.23 16.18
N PHE A 198 0.12 -3.51 16.76
CA PHE A 198 0.88 -4.71 16.49
C PHE A 198 1.73 -5.09 17.71
N ASN A 199 2.23 -6.32 17.75
CA ASN A 199 3.27 -6.73 18.66
C ASN A 199 4.43 -7.28 17.84
N CYS A 200 5.49 -6.47 17.69
CA CYS A 200 6.66 -6.85 16.91
C CYS A 200 7.35 -8.12 17.44
N SER A 201 7.18 -8.45 18.73
CA SER A 201 7.77 -9.66 19.33
C SER A 201 7.09 -10.95 18.86
N ASN A 202 5.89 -10.85 18.26
CA ASN A 202 5.15 -11.99 17.70
C ASN A 202 5.38 -12.17 16.19
N ALA A 203 6.21 -11.33 15.57
CA ALA A 203 6.52 -11.37 14.15
C ALA A 203 8.03 -11.46 13.94
N LYS A 204 8.43 -11.96 12.78
CA LYS A 204 9.84 -12.13 12.42
C LYS A 204 10.05 -11.80 10.96
N ILE A 205 11.06 -10.97 10.69
CA ILE A 205 11.42 -10.54 9.34
C ILE A 205 11.80 -11.77 8.50
N GLY A 206 11.18 -11.92 7.33
CA GLY A 206 11.31 -13.08 6.44
C GLY A 206 10.55 -14.33 6.86
N ASP A 207 9.80 -14.30 7.97
CA ASP A 207 9.08 -15.46 8.52
C ASP A 207 7.91 -15.01 9.42
N THR A 208 6.99 -14.21 8.86
CA THR A 208 5.81 -13.73 9.59
C THR A 208 4.53 -14.48 9.18
N ASP A 209 3.65 -14.74 10.15
CA ASP A 209 2.30 -15.25 9.89
C ASP A 209 1.48 -14.20 9.11
N SER A 210 1.15 -14.52 7.85
CA SER A 210 0.43 -13.62 6.95
C SER A 210 -0.92 -13.16 7.48
N LYS A 211 -1.63 -14.02 8.23
CA LYS A 211 -2.93 -13.66 8.82
C LYS A 211 -2.75 -12.68 9.97
N TYR A 212 -1.74 -12.87 10.80
CA TYR A 212 -1.40 -11.92 11.87
C TYR A 212 -0.99 -10.57 11.29
N SER A 213 -0.10 -10.56 10.29
CA SER A 213 0.31 -9.35 9.56
C SER A 213 -0.87 -8.60 8.95
N GLY A 214 -1.74 -9.32 8.24
CA GLY A 214 -2.85 -8.69 7.51
C GLY A 214 -3.95 -8.12 8.40
N GLN A 215 -4.08 -8.62 9.63
CA GLN A 215 -5.10 -8.17 10.59
C GLN A 215 -4.56 -7.22 11.65
N GLY A 216 -3.27 -7.28 11.97
CA GLY A 216 -2.70 -6.63 13.13
C GLY A 216 -3.22 -7.21 14.45
N ASP A 217 -2.91 -6.53 15.56
CA ASP A 217 -3.20 -7.01 16.91
C ASP A 217 -3.94 -5.95 17.73
N PRO A 218 -5.22 -6.17 18.09
CA PRO A 218 -5.97 -5.23 18.93
C PRO A 218 -5.41 -5.06 20.35
N PHE A 219 -4.53 -5.95 20.79
CA PHE A 219 -3.83 -5.90 22.08
C PHE A 219 -2.34 -5.55 21.93
N GLY A 220 -1.89 -5.31 20.70
CA GLY A 220 -0.54 -4.86 20.40
C GLY A 220 -0.21 -3.51 21.06
N HIS A 221 1.05 -3.34 21.46
CA HIS A 221 1.57 -2.11 22.06
C HIS A 221 2.36 -1.25 21.06
N ASP A 222 2.74 -1.80 19.91
CA ASP A 222 3.48 -1.10 18.87
C ASP A 222 2.49 -0.50 17.85
N TRP A 223 2.82 0.68 17.32
CA TRP A 223 2.08 1.29 16.21
C TRP A 223 2.84 1.05 14.91
N VAL A 224 2.43 0.01 14.18
CA VAL A 224 3.14 -0.49 12.99
C VAL A 224 2.12 -0.71 11.88
N PRO A 225 1.56 0.34 11.25
CA PRO A 225 0.57 0.20 10.18
C PRO A 225 1.02 -0.75 9.06
N ALA A 226 0.06 -1.37 8.37
CA ALA A 226 0.35 -2.27 7.27
C ALA A 226 0.55 -1.52 5.95
N GLU A 227 1.46 -2.05 5.14
CA GLU A 227 1.69 -1.66 3.76
C GLU A 227 1.37 -2.83 2.84
N CYS A 228 0.55 -2.56 1.84
CA CYS A 228 0.13 -3.49 0.79
C CYS A 228 0.97 -3.20 -0.45
N ASP A 229 1.98 -4.02 -0.67
CA ASP A 229 2.83 -4.01 -1.84
C ASP A 229 2.27 -4.95 -2.93
N VAL A 230 2.29 -4.48 -4.17
CA VAL A 230 1.78 -5.24 -5.32
C VAL A 230 2.33 -4.64 -6.60
N SER A 231 2.66 -5.48 -7.58
CA SER A 231 3.05 -5.00 -8.91
C SER A 231 1.85 -4.63 -9.80
N ILE A 232 2.00 -3.59 -10.62
CA ILE A 232 1.05 -3.31 -11.71
C ILE A 232 1.07 -4.43 -12.76
N ARG A 233 2.15 -5.19 -12.85
CA ARG A 233 2.34 -6.35 -13.75
C ARG A 233 2.32 -7.67 -12.96
N PRO A 234 2.39 -8.85 -13.61
CA PRO A 234 2.63 -10.11 -12.91
C PRO A 234 3.97 -10.13 -12.17
N GLY A 235 5.07 -9.72 -12.82
CA GLY A 235 6.40 -9.61 -12.20
C GLY A 235 6.67 -8.25 -11.55
N TRP A 236 7.70 -8.20 -10.71
CA TRP A 236 8.24 -6.98 -10.12
C TRP A 236 9.12 -6.24 -11.13
N PHE A 237 10.00 -6.91 -11.85
CA PHE A 237 10.78 -6.30 -12.92
C PHE A 237 9.97 -6.22 -14.21
N TRP A 238 10.44 -5.39 -15.15
CA TRP A 238 9.75 -5.25 -16.43
C TRP A 238 10.07 -6.43 -17.35
N HIS A 239 9.02 -7.07 -17.85
CA HIS A 239 9.07 -8.12 -18.86
C HIS A 239 8.27 -7.71 -20.10
N ALA A 240 8.86 -7.86 -21.29
CA ALA A 240 8.20 -7.53 -22.56
C ALA A 240 6.96 -8.39 -22.84
N SER A 241 6.91 -9.60 -22.26
CA SER A 241 5.82 -10.57 -22.39
C SER A 241 4.59 -10.23 -21.52
N GLU A 242 4.75 -9.31 -20.58
CA GLU A 242 3.73 -8.99 -19.60
C GLU A 242 2.89 -7.77 -19.99
N SER A 243 1.69 -7.67 -19.41
CA SER A 243 0.80 -6.52 -19.55
C SER A 243 0.37 -6.01 -18.18
N PRO A 244 0.12 -4.71 -18.02
CA PRO A 244 -0.35 -4.16 -16.76
C PRO A 244 -1.77 -4.66 -16.44
N LYS A 245 -2.08 -4.72 -15.14
CA LYS A 245 -3.45 -4.83 -14.61
C LYS A 245 -4.28 -3.66 -15.15
N SER A 246 -5.60 -3.85 -15.26
CA SER A 246 -6.49 -2.77 -15.70
C SER A 246 -6.71 -1.72 -14.60
N ALA A 247 -7.15 -0.52 -14.97
CA ALA A 247 -7.47 0.54 -14.01
C ALA A 247 -8.57 0.12 -13.01
N LEU A 248 -9.53 -0.71 -13.42
CA LEU A 248 -10.56 -1.27 -12.53
C LEU A 248 -9.99 -2.29 -11.54
N ALA A 249 -8.99 -3.08 -11.94
CA ALA A 249 -8.28 -3.96 -11.01
C ALA A 249 -7.49 -3.13 -9.99
N LEU A 250 -6.86 -2.03 -10.40
CA LEU A 250 -6.20 -1.11 -9.48
C LEU A 250 -7.20 -0.42 -8.53
N LEU A 251 -8.41 -0.11 -8.99
CA LEU A 251 -9.49 0.40 -8.13
C LEU A 251 -9.92 -0.62 -7.07
N ASP A 252 -10.08 -1.89 -7.45
CA ASP A 252 -10.39 -2.96 -6.50
C ASP A 252 -9.27 -3.13 -5.45
N LEU A 253 -8.00 -3.09 -5.88
CA LEU A 253 -6.85 -3.07 -4.97
C LEU A 253 -6.87 -1.86 -4.04
N TYR A 254 -7.22 -0.67 -4.53
CA TYR A 254 -7.35 0.53 -3.71
C TYR A 254 -8.38 0.36 -2.59
N TYR A 255 -9.55 -0.22 -2.89
CA TYR A 255 -10.55 -0.53 -1.86
C TYR A 255 -10.09 -1.61 -0.87
N LYS A 256 -9.27 -2.56 -1.32
CA LYS A 256 -8.73 -3.66 -0.52
C LYS A 256 -7.44 -3.32 0.25
N SER A 257 -6.85 -2.15 0.03
CA SER A 257 -5.65 -1.65 0.72
C SER A 257 -5.92 -0.32 1.42
N VAL A 258 -5.91 0.79 0.69
CA VAL A 258 -6.19 2.16 1.19
C VAL A 258 -7.57 2.24 1.84
N GLY A 259 -8.56 1.53 1.28
CA GLY A 259 -9.88 1.38 1.84
C GLY A 259 -9.94 0.53 3.12
N ARG A 260 -8.85 -0.08 3.55
CA ARG A 260 -8.74 -0.95 4.74
C ARG A 260 -7.58 -0.54 5.63
N ASN A 261 -7.35 0.76 5.80
CA ASN A 261 -6.34 1.30 6.71
C ASN A 261 -4.88 0.96 6.37
N CYS A 262 -4.57 0.70 5.10
CA CYS A 262 -3.21 0.37 4.66
C CYS A 262 -2.65 1.41 3.70
N LEU A 263 -1.32 1.51 3.62
CA LEU A 263 -0.65 2.15 2.50
C LEU A 263 -0.70 1.21 1.30
N LEU A 264 -0.99 1.72 0.10
CA LEU A 264 -0.78 0.99 -1.16
C LEU A 264 0.58 1.40 -1.74
N LEU A 265 1.47 0.43 -1.89
CA LEU A 265 2.75 0.50 -2.59
C LEU A 265 2.61 -0.23 -3.93
N LEU A 266 2.43 0.52 -5.00
CA LEU A 266 2.23 -0.06 -6.33
C LEU A 266 3.56 -0.08 -7.09
N ASN A 267 4.09 -1.26 -7.39
CA ASN A 267 5.26 -1.37 -8.24
C ASN A 267 4.94 -1.08 -9.71
N VAL A 268 5.77 -0.25 -10.35
CA VAL A 268 5.64 0.17 -11.75
C VAL A 268 7.04 0.12 -12.38
N PRO A 269 7.46 -1.01 -12.98
CA PRO A 269 8.84 -1.20 -13.35
C PRO A 269 9.20 -0.45 -14.65
N PRO A 270 10.27 0.35 -14.66
CA PRO A 270 10.84 0.87 -15.89
C PRO A 270 11.31 -0.27 -16.82
N ASN A 271 11.09 -0.11 -18.12
CA ASN A 271 11.51 -1.04 -19.15
C ASN A 271 13.02 -0.95 -19.44
N SER A 272 13.51 -1.75 -20.39
CA SER A 272 14.92 -1.81 -20.76
C SER A 272 15.48 -0.52 -21.40
N SER A 273 14.65 0.41 -21.88
CA SER A 273 15.14 1.74 -22.26
C SER A 273 15.32 2.68 -21.06
N GLY A 274 14.80 2.32 -19.88
CA GLY A 274 14.83 3.14 -18.67
C GLY A 274 13.61 4.05 -18.52
N LEU A 275 12.50 3.73 -19.17
CA LEU A 275 11.24 4.50 -19.11
C LEU A 275 10.10 3.64 -18.55
N ILE A 276 9.13 4.25 -17.88
CA ILE A 276 7.84 3.59 -17.63
C ILE A 276 7.13 3.46 -18.98
N SER A 277 6.66 2.25 -19.28
CA SER A 277 5.97 1.95 -20.54
C SER A 277 4.66 2.74 -20.70
N GLN A 278 4.30 3.07 -21.95
CA GLN A 278 3.11 3.87 -22.24
C GLN A 278 1.82 3.18 -21.80
N GLU A 279 1.75 1.84 -21.87
CA GLU A 279 0.62 1.06 -21.38
C GLU A 279 0.41 1.25 -19.88
N ASP A 280 1.50 1.27 -19.10
CA ASP A 280 1.46 1.42 -17.65
C ASP A 280 1.04 2.85 -17.27
N ILE A 281 1.57 3.85 -17.98
CA ILE A 281 1.18 5.27 -17.82
C ILE A 281 -0.31 5.45 -18.10
N GLN A 282 -0.82 4.84 -19.18
CA GLN A 282 -2.23 4.95 -19.54
C GLN A 282 -3.14 4.33 -18.46
N VAL A 283 -2.80 3.16 -17.94
CA VAL A 283 -3.53 2.52 -16.83
C VAL A 283 -3.52 3.40 -15.57
N LEU A 284 -2.38 3.97 -15.21
CA LEU A 284 -2.27 4.83 -14.03
C LEU A 284 -3.09 6.11 -14.17
N LYS A 285 -3.12 6.68 -15.37
CA LYS A 285 -3.95 7.84 -15.69
C LYS A 285 -5.44 7.52 -15.56
N GLU A 286 -5.90 6.43 -16.17
CA GLU A 286 -7.30 5.96 -16.05
C GLU A 286 -7.68 5.69 -14.60
N PHE A 287 -6.79 5.04 -13.83
CA PHE A 287 -7.01 4.79 -12.41
C PHE A 287 -7.14 6.11 -11.62
N SER A 288 -6.29 7.09 -11.92
CA SER A 288 -6.37 8.43 -11.31
C SER A 288 -7.69 9.14 -11.64
N GLU A 289 -8.11 9.11 -12.90
CA GLU A 289 -9.38 9.68 -13.39
C GLU A 289 -10.60 9.02 -12.72
N ILE A 290 -10.62 7.69 -12.64
CA ILE A 290 -11.68 6.93 -11.97
C ILE A 290 -11.78 7.33 -10.49
N ARG A 291 -10.66 7.31 -9.74
CA ARG A 291 -10.68 7.73 -8.32
C ARG A 291 -11.15 9.17 -8.17
N SER A 292 -10.67 10.09 -9.01
CA SER A 292 -11.07 11.49 -8.96
C SER A 292 -12.58 11.64 -9.23
N SER A 293 -13.12 10.89 -10.19
CA SER A 293 -14.56 10.88 -10.46
C SER A 293 -15.39 10.41 -9.27
N ILE A 294 -14.92 9.40 -8.52
CA ILE A 294 -15.65 8.85 -7.37
C ILE A 294 -15.56 9.79 -6.16
N PHE A 295 -14.37 10.31 -5.85
CA PHE A 295 -14.09 10.95 -4.56
C PHE A 295 -14.05 12.49 -4.58
N SER A 296 -14.19 13.14 -5.75
CA SER A 296 -14.14 14.61 -5.86
C SER A 296 -15.34 15.32 -5.22
N HIS A 297 -16.48 14.64 -5.06
CA HIS A 297 -17.68 15.23 -4.47
C HIS A 297 -18.23 14.36 -3.33
N ASN A 298 -17.91 14.73 -2.09
CA ASN A 298 -18.50 14.12 -0.91
C ASN A 298 -19.95 14.63 -0.75
N LEU A 299 -20.93 13.75 -1.00
CA LEU A 299 -22.35 14.06 -0.88
C LEU A 299 -22.72 14.45 0.55
N ALA A 300 -22.01 13.94 1.57
CA ALA A 300 -22.25 14.26 2.97
C ALA A 300 -22.10 15.75 3.30
N LYS A 301 -21.37 16.53 2.48
CA LYS A 301 -21.21 17.98 2.67
C LYS A 301 -22.54 18.74 2.56
N CYS A 302 -23.56 18.16 1.93
CA CYS A 302 -24.90 18.75 1.82
C CYS A 302 -25.82 18.38 3.00
N ALA A 303 -25.40 17.49 3.89
CA ALA A 303 -26.24 17.01 4.99
C ALA A 303 -26.16 17.93 6.22
N ALA A 304 -27.30 18.09 6.89
CA ALA A 304 -27.33 18.53 8.28
C ALA A 304 -26.88 17.36 9.17
N VAL A 305 -25.81 17.57 9.96
CA VAL A 305 -25.23 16.53 10.81
C VAL A 305 -25.58 16.77 12.27
N SER A 306 -26.06 15.73 12.94
CA SER A 306 -26.31 15.72 14.39
C SER A 306 -25.81 14.40 14.99
N ALA A 307 -25.81 14.28 16.31
CA ALA A 307 -25.36 13.06 16.98
C ALA A 307 -26.22 12.72 18.20
N SER A 308 -26.23 11.46 18.61
CA SER A 308 -26.87 11.00 19.85
C SER A 308 -26.34 11.76 21.08
N SER A 309 -25.04 12.07 21.09
CA SER A 309 -24.43 13.02 22.01
C SER A 309 -23.16 13.64 21.44
N THR A 310 -22.66 14.67 22.10
CA THR A 310 -21.40 15.34 21.76
C THR A 310 -20.71 15.74 23.05
N ARG A 311 -19.41 15.49 23.12
CA ARG A 311 -18.59 15.85 24.28
C ARG A 311 -18.61 17.36 24.52
N GLY A 312 -18.79 17.74 25.78
CA GLY A 312 -18.84 19.14 26.18
C GLY A 312 -20.26 19.70 26.08
N ASN A 313 -20.36 21.03 26.04
CA ASN A 313 -21.65 21.71 26.00
C ASN A 313 -22.03 22.00 24.54
N LEU A 314 -23.32 22.21 24.25
CA LEU A 314 -23.83 22.49 22.89
C LEU A 314 -23.18 23.71 22.20
N THR A 315 -22.53 24.58 22.96
CA THR A 315 -21.83 25.78 22.45
C THR A 315 -20.34 25.55 22.24
N ASP A 316 -19.80 24.37 22.53
CA ASP A 316 -18.39 24.04 22.35
C ASP A 316 -18.16 23.42 20.95
N PRO A 317 -17.54 24.16 20.01
CA PRO A 317 -17.40 23.70 18.64
C PRO A 317 -16.34 22.59 18.49
N ARG A 318 -15.50 22.34 19.51
CA ARG A 318 -14.33 21.46 19.40
C ARG A 318 -14.65 20.04 18.97
N TYR A 319 -15.84 19.54 19.32
CA TYR A 319 -16.26 18.17 19.04
C TYR A 319 -17.59 18.10 18.27
N SER A 320 -17.97 19.20 17.61
CA SER A 320 -19.22 19.31 16.86
C SER A 320 -19.40 18.11 15.91
N PRO A 321 -20.61 17.55 15.77
CA PRO A 321 -20.91 16.52 14.79
C PRO A 321 -20.53 16.95 13.36
N SER A 322 -20.65 18.24 13.02
CA SER A 322 -20.29 18.76 11.69
C SER A 322 -18.80 18.69 11.39
N ASN A 323 -17.93 18.50 12.39
CA ASN A 323 -16.49 18.35 12.19
C ASN A 323 -16.16 17.16 11.28
N VAL A 324 -17.02 16.14 11.23
CA VAL A 324 -16.82 14.97 10.36
C VAL A 324 -16.95 15.29 8.86
N LEU A 325 -17.35 16.50 8.49
CA LEU A 325 -17.42 16.96 7.10
C LEU A 325 -16.14 17.69 6.65
N GLU A 326 -15.26 18.03 7.58
CA GLU A 326 -13.99 18.70 7.33
C GLU A 326 -12.92 17.67 6.94
N GLU A 327 -12.29 17.85 5.78
CA GLU A 327 -11.26 16.91 5.32
C GLU A 327 -10.03 16.95 6.24
N GLY A 328 -9.57 15.75 6.62
CA GLY A 328 -8.38 15.56 7.45
C GLY A 328 -8.70 14.81 8.74
N ILE A 329 -7.70 14.76 9.63
CA ILE A 329 -7.76 13.96 10.86
C ILE A 329 -7.69 14.82 12.13
N TYR A 330 -7.60 16.15 12.01
CA TYR A 330 -7.37 17.04 13.15
C TYR A 330 -8.65 17.65 13.73
N SER A 331 -9.72 17.69 12.95
CA SER A 331 -11.08 18.02 13.38
C SER A 331 -11.84 16.70 13.53
N TYR A 332 -12.62 16.54 14.61
CA TYR A 332 -13.35 15.29 14.84
C TYR A 332 -14.55 15.48 15.75
N TRP A 333 -15.50 14.56 15.64
CA TRP A 333 -16.59 14.35 16.59
C TRP A 333 -16.21 13.29 17.64
N THR A 334 -16.73 13.46 18.85
CA THR A 334 -16.69 12.44 19.90
C THR A 334 -17.89 12.58 20.85
N PRO A 335 -18.46 11.47 21.34
CA PRO A 335 -19.61 11.49 22.24
C PRO A 335 -19.24 11.91 23.67
N ASN A 336 -20.26 12.15 24.50
CA ASN A 336 -20.07 12.30 25.94
C ASN A 336 -19.55 11.01 26.57
N ASN A 337 -18.73 11.13 27.62
CA ASN A 337 -18.17 9.98 28.32
C ASN A 337 -19.28 9.05 28.84
N VAL A 338 -19.03 7.73 28.82
CA VAL A 338 -19.88 6.71 29.47
C VAL A 338 -21.26 6.54 28.83
N GLN A 339 -21.42 6.86 27.54
CA GLN A 339 -22.63 6.50 26.78
C GLN A 339 -22.45 5.20 26.01
N SER A 340 -23.54 4.45 25.85
CA SER A 340 -23.60 3.22 25.05
C SER A 340 -24.00 3.45 23.58
N ASP A 341 -24.58 4.62 23.27
CA ASP A 341 -25.20 4.88 21.97
C ASP A 341 -24.38 5.93 21.21
N TRP A 342 -23.62 5.49 20.21
CA TRP A 342 -22.75 6.35 19.42
C TRP A 342 -23.26 6.45 17.99
N ILE A 343 -24.07 7.48 17.72
CA ILE A 343 -24.76 7.64 16.44
C ILE A 343 -24.50 9.03 15.89
N LEU A 344 -24.06 9.09 14.64
CA LEU A 344 -24.05 10.30 13.81
C LEU A 344 -25.20 10.21 12.81
N TYR A 345 -26.07 11.21 12.78
CA TYR A 345 -27.18 11.33 11.84
C TYR A 345 -26.82 12.31 10.73
N LEU A 346 -27.14 11.94 9.50
CA LEU A 346 -26.99 12.79 8.32
C LEU A 346 -28.35 12.94 7.64
N ASP A 347 -28.89 14.16 7.65
CA ASP A 347 -30.14 14.52 6.99
C ASP A 347 -29.86 15.39 5.75
N PHE A 348 -30.13 14.83 4.58
CA PHE A 348 -29.82 15.45 3.29
C PHE A 348 -30.93 16.38 2.78
N GLN A 349 -32.10 16.44 3.44
CA GLN A 349 -33.34 17.11 2.97
C GLN A 349 -33.92 16.59 1.64
N GLU A 350 -33.09 16.02 0.78
CA GLU A 350 -33.43 15.46 -0.52
C GLU A 350 -32.91 14.01 -0.64
N VAL A 351 -33.50 13.24 -1.56
CA VAL A 351 -33.08 11.86 -1.80
C VAL A 351 -31.80 11.85 -2.64
N ILE A 352 -30.72 11.30 -2.08
CA ILE A 352 -29.46 11.07 -2.79
C ILE A 352 -29.33 9.60 -3.22
N THR A 353 -28.44 9.32 -4.18
CA THR A 353 -28.04 7.96 -4.59
C THR A 353 -26.54 7.77 -4.34
N PHE A 354 -26.17 6.71 -3.64
CA PHE A 354 -24.78 6.48 -3.21
C PHE A 354 -24.54 4.98 -2.98
N ASN A 355 -23.27 4.58 -2.94
CA ASN A 355 -22.87 3.18 -2.76
C ASN A 355 -21.49 3.01 -2.10
N ILE A 356 -20.88 4.10 -1.64
CA ILE A 356 -19.61 4.11 -0.91
C ILE A 356 -19.78 4.91 0.38
N LEU A 357 -19.31 4.32 1.48
CA LEU A 357 -19.07 4.99 2.75
C LEU A 357 -17.57 5.11 2.98
N MET A 358 -17.11 6.30 3.36
CA MET A 358 -15.78 6.56 3.88
C MET A 358 -15.86 6.97 5.36
N VAL A 359 -15.00 6.41 6.20
CA VAL A 359 -14.85 6.81 7.61
C VAL A 359 -13.37 6.95 7.94
N GLN A 360 -13.01 7.95 8.75
CA GLN A 360 -11.64 8.13 9.25
C GLN A 360 -11.62 8.40 10.76
N GLU A 361 -10.65 7.84 11.48
CA GLU A 361 -10.33 8.20 12.85
C GLU A 361 -9.17 9.21 12.91
N PRO A 362 -9.14 10.09 13.93
CA PRO A 362 -7.98 10.92 14.23
C PRO A 362 -6.85 10.07 14.82
N ILE A 363 -6.12 9.32 13.98
CA ILE A 363 -5.16 8.29 14.42
C ILE A 363 -4.00 8.80 15.28
N GLN A 364 -3.72 10.11 15.29
CA GLN A 364 -2.79 10.72 16.27
C GLN A 364 -3.28 10.55 17.73
N MET A 365 -4.55 10.21 17.92
CA MET A 365 -5.20 9.89 19.20
C MET A 365 -5.44 8.39 19.40
N GLY A 366 -4.83 7.55 18.54
CA GLY A 366 -4.97 6.09 18.50
C GLY A 366 -6.12 5.59 17.62
N GLN A 367 -6.16 4.27 17.42
CA GLN A 367 -7.22 3.54 16.71
C GLN A 367 -8.17 2.88 17.73
N ARG A 368 -9.48 3.10 17.58
CA ARG A 368 -10.48 2.75 18.61
C ARG A 368 -11.63 1.91 18.08
N ILE A 369 -12.21 2.27 16.94
CA ILE A 369 -13.42 1.64 16.43
C ILE A 369 -13.16 0.17 16.08
N ILE A 370 -14.00 -0.73 16.60
CA ILE A 370 -13.92 -2.19 16.42
C ILE A 370 -14.99 -2.67 15.43
N GLU A 371 -16.22 -2.17 15.57
CA GLU A 371 -17.39 -2.52 14.74
C GLU A 371 -18.26 -1.29 14.57
N PHE A 372 -18.80 -1.10 13.36
CA PHE A 372 -19.74 -0.04 13.04
C PHE A 372 -20.61 -0.43 11.84
N HIS A 373 -21.72 0.27 11.64
CA HIS A 373 -22.54 0.11 10.44
C HIS A 373 -23.13 1.44 9.98
N LEU A 374 -23.54 1.46 8.72
CA LEU A 374 -24.31 2.55 8.13
C LEU A 374 -25.72 2.05 7.86
N ASP A 375 -26.69 2.74 8.44
CA ASP A 375 -28.10 2.56 8.10
C ASP A 375 -28.59 3.70 7.20
N PHE A 376 -29.63 3.37 6.43
CA PHE A 376 -30.46 4.32 5.71
C PHE A 376 -31.93 4.14 6.08
N LEU A 377 -32.70 5.21 6.04
CA LEU A 377 -34.14 5.16 6.20
C LEU A 377 -34.79 4.83 4.85
N ASP A 378 -35.51 3.72 4.78
CA ASP A 378 -36.20 3.31 3.55
C ASP A 378 -37.53 4.07 3.34
N GLU A 379 -38.17 3.84 2.19
CA GLU A 379 -39.44 4.49 1.82
C GLU A 379 -40.61 4.18 2.78
N LYS A 380 -40.49 3.12 3.60
CA LYS A 380 -41.49 2.74 4.61
C LYS A 380 -41.21 3.39 5.97
N GLY A 381 -40.13 4.17 6.09
CA GLY A 381 -39.70 4.76 7.35
C GLY A 381 -39.00 3.76 8.28
N GLU A 382 -38.48 2.66 7.74
CA GLU A 382 -37.70 1.68 8.50
C GLU A 382 -36.21 1.85 8.27
N TRP A 383 -35.41 1.80 9.33
CA TRP A 383 -33.96 1.77 9.22
C TRP A 383 -33.50 0.41 8.67
N LYS A 384 -32.68 0.44 7.62
CA LYS A 384 -32.05 -0.73 7.00
C LYS A 384 -30.54 -0.53 6.92
N VAL A 385 -29.80 -1.61 7.14
CA VAL A 385 -28.33 -1.60 7.04
C VAL A 385 -27.92 -1.53 5.56
N ALA A 386 -27.15 -0.50 5.21
CA ALA A 386 -26.46 -0.42 3.91
C ALA A 386 -25.14 -1.19 3.92
N ALA A 387 -24.35 -1.04 5.00
CA ALA A 387 -23.03 -1.65 5.12
C ALA A 387 -22.64 -1.93 6.56
N ASN A 388 -21.88 -3.01 6.77
CA ASN A 388 -21.25 -3.35 8.05
C ASN A 388 -19.72 -3.21 7.90
N GLY A 389 -19.08 -2.68 8.93
CA GLY A 389 -17.64 -2.46 8.99
C GLY A 389 -17.04 -2.95 10.31
N THR A 390 -15.73 -3.22 10.28
CA THR A 390 -14.94 -3.56 11.46
C THR A 390 -14.06 -2.36 11.84
N THR A 391 -12.74 -2.50 11.83
CA THR A 391 -11.79 -1.41 12.12
C THR A 391 -11.89 -0.27 11.11
N VAL A 392 -11.69 0.96 11.61
CA VAL A 392 -11.59 2.16 10.75
C VAL A 392 -10.13 2.58 10.53
N GLY A 393 -9.44 3.04 11.58
CA GLY A 393 -8.08 3.59 11.48
C GLY A 393 -8.01 4.88 10.65
N TYR A 394 -6.93 5.07 9.91
CA TYR A 394 -6.71 6.25 9.08
C TYR A 394 -7.80 6.43 8.03
N LYS A 395 -8.23 5.35 7.39
CA LYS A 395 -9.27 5.38 6.36
C LYS A 395 -9.90 4.01 6.16
N ARG A 396 -11.24 4.01 6.15
CA ARG A 396 -12.08 2.88 5.77
C ARG A 396 -13.00 3.26 4.62
N LEU A 397 -13.03 2.44 3.57
CA LEU A 397 -13.99 2.53 2.47
C LEU A 397 -14.81 1.24 2.43
N LEU A 398 -16.14 1.38 2.44
CA LEU A 398 -17.06 0.26 2.30
C LEU A 398 -17.88 0.44 1.03
N GLN A 399 -17.84 -0.57 0.15
CA GLN A 399 -18.71 -0.67 -1.01
C GLN A 399 -19.95 -1.48 -0.66
N PHE A 400 -21.11 -1.08 -1.20
CA PHE A 400 -22.38 -1.79 -1.04
C PHE A 400 -23.28 -1.55 -2.27
N PRO A 401 -24.38 -2.30 -2.45
CA PRO A 401 -25.33 -2.02 -3.54
C PRO A 401 -25.87 -0.58 -3.47
N SER A 402 -26.15 0.04 -4.62
CA SER A 402 -26.64 1.42 -4.65
C SER A 402 -27.94 1.60 -3.88
N VAL A 403 -27.95 2.58 -2.97
CA VAL A 403 -29.08 2.93 -2.11
C VAL A 403 -29.60 4.33 -2.47
N ARG A 404 -30.92 4.53 -2.33
CA ARG A 404 -31.58 5.84 -2.40
C ARG A 404 -32.19 6.19 -1.06
N ALA A 405 -31.75 7.28 -0.45
CA ALA A 405 -32.27 7.73 0.85
C ALA A 405 -31.99 9.22 1.08
N SER A 406 -32.76 9.85 1.98
CA SER A 406 -32.52 11.21 2.47
C SER A 406 -31.99 11.26 3.91
N HIS A 407 -32.07 10.15 4.64
CA HIS A 407 -31.62 10.06 6.03
C HIS A 407 -30.70 8.87 6.21
N LEU A 408 -29.52 9.13 6.75
CA LEU A 408 -28.53 8.12 7.10
C LEU A 408 -28.19 8.21 8.59
N ARG A 409 -27.75 7.09 9.15
CA ARG A 409 -27.05 7.11 10.45
C ARG A 409 -25.83 6.20 10.42
N LEU A 410 -24.69 6.74 10.84
CA LEU A 410 -23.48 5.98 11.12
C LEU A 410 -23.52 5.60 12.60
N VAL A 411 -23.55 4.30 12.89
CA VAL A 411 -23.64 3.76 14.23
C VAL A 411 -22.32 3.07 14.55
N ILE A 412 -21.67 3.47 15.65
CA ILE A 412 -20.49 2.78 16.16
C ILE A 412 -20.97 1.75 17.19
N ASP A 413 -20.83 0.46 16.87
CA ASP A 413 -21.35 -0.63 17.70
C ASP A 413 -20.39 -1.02 18.82
N LYS A 414 -19.09 -1.01 18.51
CA LYS A 414 -18.04 -1.35 19.47
C LYS A 414 -16.79 -0.50 19.24
N SER A 415 -16.18 -0.09 20.34
CA SER A 415 -14.95 0.70 20.33
C SER A 415 -14.12 0.41 21.59
N ARG A 416 -12.79 0.52 21.48
CA ARG A 416 -11.84 0.29 22.60
C ARG A 416 -11.89 1.39 23.68
N ALA A 417 -12.41 2.55 23.31
CA ALA A 417 -12.67 3.71 24.16
C ALA A 417 -13.78 4.55 23.50
N ASP A 418 -14.15 5.70 24.06
CA ASP A 418 -15.07 6.63 23.37
C ASP A 418 -14.59 6.84 21.92
N PRO A 419 -15.45 6.58 20.91
CA PRO A 419 -15.04 6.65 19.52
C PRO A 419 -14.74 8.09 19.13
N LEU A 420 -13.82 8.24 18.18
CA LEU A 420 -13.48 9.51 17.54
C LEU A 420 -13.67 9.34 16.04
N VAL A 421 -14.48 10.21 15.42
CA VAL A 421 -14.67 10.19 13.97
C VAL A 421 -14.21 11.54 13.43
N SER A 422 -13.19 11.52 12.59
CA SER A 422 -12.62 12.74 11.99
C SER A 422 -13.23 13.08 10.64
N TYR A 423 -13.67 12.07 9.89
CA TYR A 423 -14.27 12.30 8.58
C TYR A 423 -15.30 11.23 8.24
N VAL A 424 -16.41 11.66 7.63
CA VAL A 424 -17.42 10.82 7.00
C VAL A 424 -17.63 11.28 5.56
N GLY A 425 -17.48 10.35 4.64
CA GLY A 425 -17.73 10.57 3.22
C GLY A 425 -18.81 9.65 2.68
N ILE A 426 -19.71 10.22 1.88
CA ILE A 426 -20.72 9.47 1.13
C ILE A 426 -20.47 9.74 -0.35
N TYR A 427 -20.21 8.69 -1.12
CA TYR A 427 -19.82 8.80 -2.53
C TYR A 427 -20.59 7.82 -3.41
N MET A 428 -20.48 8.05 -4.73
CA MET A 428 -21.02 7.18 -5.76
C MET A 428 -19.91 6.68 -6.67
N ASP A 429 -19.76 5.37 -6.74
CA ASP A 429 -18.91 4.64 -7.66
C ASP A 429 -19.76 4.03 -8.79
N PRO A 430 -19.77 4.64 -9.98
CA PRO A 430 -20.50 4.12 -11.12
C PRO A 430 -19.76 2.99 -11.87
N PHE A 431 -18.50 2.71 -11.53
CA PHE A 431 -17.63 1.83 -12.30
C PHE A 431 -17.68 0.38 -11.79
N SER A 432 -17.58 0.18 -10.48
CA SER A 432 -17.58 -1.18 -9.89
C SER A 432 -18.92 -1.92 -10.03
N ILE A 433 -20.02 -1.20 -10.30
CA ILE A 433 -21.35 -1.79 -10.55
C ILE A 433 -21.36 -2.63 -11.84
N VAL A 434 -20.58 -2.21 -12.85
CA VAL A 434 -20.54 -2.87 -14.17
C VAL A 434 -19.92 -4.26 -14.08
N GLN A 435 -18.93 -4.46 -13.19
CA GLN A 435 -18.31 -5.78 -13.00
C GLN A 435 -19.29 -6.80 -12.40
N HIS A 436 -20.08 -6.42 -11.39
CA HIS A 436 -21.06 -7.34 -10.79
C HIS A 436 -22.12 -7.81 -11.80
N MET A 437 -22.59 -6.95 -12.70
CA MET A 437 -23.50 -7.36 -13.77
C MET A 437 -22.81 -8.26 -14.81
N SER A 438 -21.58 -7.95 -15.22
CA SER A 438 -20.83 -8.79 -16.18
C SER A 438 -20.45 -10.17 -15.62
N SER A 439 -20.16 -10.28 -14.31
CA SER A 439 -19.92 -11.56 -13.65
C SER A 439 -21.19 -12.40 -13.50
N LEU A 440 -22.35 -11.77 -13.34
CA LEU A 440 -23.65 -12.46 -13.30
C LEU A 440 -24.07 -12.98 -14.68
N ILE A 441 -23.74 -12.23 -15.75
CA ILE A 441 -24.00 -12.64 -17.14
C ILE A 441 -23.05 -13.78 -17.56
N ASN A 442 -21.76 -13.71 -17.22
CA ASN A 442 -20.82 -14.80 -17.53
C ASN A 442 -20.99 -16.05 -16.63
N GLY A 443 -21.60 -15.90 -15.45
CA GLY A 443 -21.92 -17.01 -14.55
C GLY A 443 -23.14 -17.84 -14.94
N SER A 444 -23.88 -17.45 -15.99
CA SER A 444 -25.10 -18.14 -16.43
C SER A 444 -24.95 -18.98 -17.70
N GLU A 445 -23.76 -19.04 -18.31
CA GLU A 445 -23.46 -19.90 -19.48
C GLU A 445 -22.50 -21.07 -19.17
N HIS A 446 -22.73 -21.81 -18.09
CA HIS A 446 -22.14 -23.14 -17.94
C HIS A 446 -23.13 -24.15 -17.36
N LEU A 447 -24.05 -24.59 -18.23
CA LEU A 447 -24.85 -25.79 -18.03
C LEU A 447 -24.62 -26.76 -19.20
N GLN A 448 -24.05 -27.91 -18.84
CA GLN A 448 -24.14 -29.23 -19.47
C GLN A 448 -23.69 -29.41 -20.92
N GLN A 449 -22.46 -29.92 -21.08
CA GLN A 449 -22.23 -31.02 -22.04
C GLN A 449 -21.50 -32.17 -21.35
N THR A 450 -22.29 -33.10 -20.83
CA THR A 450 -21.89 -34.49 -20.56
C THR A 450 -21.46 -35.12 -21.88
N THR A 451 -20.17 -35.45 -22.02
CA THR A 451 -19.73 -36.42 -23.03
C THR A 451 -18.93 -37.52 -22.34
N HIS A 452 -19.58 -38.68 -22.25
CA HIS A 452 -18.94 -39.95 -22.00
C HIS A 452 -17.84 -40.20 -23.05
N ARG A 453 -16.62 -40.49 -22.61
CA ARG A 453 -15.69 -41.38 -23.32
C ARG A 453 -14.76 -42.08 -22.34
N ASN A 454 -14.96 -43.40 -22.23
CA ASN A 454 -14.03 -44.35 -21.66
C ASN A 454 -12.68 -44.25 -22.38
N TYR A 455 -11.57 -44.20 -21.63
CA TYR A 455 -10.36 -44.94 -21.96
C TYR A 455 -9.55 -45.23 -20.68
N SER A 456 -9.16 -46.49 -20.59
CA SER A 456 -8.37 -47.19 -19.57
C SER A 456 -6.89 -46.81 -19.58
N GLY A 457 -6.20 -46.85 -18.42
CA GLY A 457 -4.77 -47.17 -18.37
C GLY A 457 -3.92 -46.45 -17.31
N SER A 458 -3.53 -47.20 -16.26
CA SER A 458 -2.34 -47.11 -15.38
C SER A 458 -1.74 -45.73 -15.02
N SER A 459 -1.84 -45.29 -13.77
CA SER A 459 -0.86 -45.51 -12.67
C SER A 459 0.35 -44.56 -12.69
N ILE A 460 0.48 -43.73 -11.64
CA ILE A 460 1.67 -43.57 -10.74
C ILE A 460 1.65 -42.18 -10.04
N SER A 461 1.68 -42.22 -8.70
CA SER A 461 2.04 -41.24 -7.63
C SER A 461 2.14 -39.73 -7.93
N LYS A 462 1.41 -38.80 -7.29
CA LYS A 462 1.41 -38.34 -5.87
C LYS A 462 2.77 -37.84 -5.30
N LEU A 463 2.77 -36.54 -4.95
CA LEU A 463 3.50 -35.83 -3.86
C LEU A 463 5.04 -35.76 -4.03
N LEU A 464 5.69 -34.61 -3.99
CA LEU A 464 5.54 -33.43 -3.11
C LEU A 464 5.57 -32.12 -3.88
#